data_AF-A0A397JK41-F1
#
_entry.id   AF-A0A397JK41-F1
#
_cell.length_a   1.000
_cell.length_b   1.000
_cell.length_c   1.000
_cell.angle_alpha   90.00
_cell.angle_beta   90.00
_cell.angle_gamma   90.00
#
_symmetry.space_group_name_H-M   'P 1'
#
loop_
_entity.id
_entity.type
_entity.pdbx_description
1 polymer ?
#
loop_
_entity_poly.entity_id
_entity_poly.type
_entity_poly.pdbx_seq_one_letter_code
_entity_poly.pdbx_strand_id
1 'polypeptide(L)'
;MKDIKIHFEFFKSKSNGGKWNWTSLMGSDKKKILQNFPITQFISGKHDEDIQKLWHDFYKLYTILQKPFITNSEINNLKIKAKEWINLFCHPNQGQMNSPLQVKVVPIIVN
;
A
#
# COMPACT_ATOMS: atom_id res chain seq x y z
N MET A 1 3.57 -3.58 -13.54
CA MET A 1 2.13 -3.93 -13.47
C MET A 1 1.70 -5.04 -14.45
N LYS A 2 2.41 -5.26 -15.57
CA LYS A 2 2.07 -6.31 -16.55
C LYS A 2 1.94 -7.72 -15.93
N ASP A 3 2.67 -8.00 -14.86
CA ASP A 3 2.62 -9.31 -14.17
C ASP A 3 1.41 -9.50 -13.23
N ILE A 4 0.72 -8.43 -12.83
CA ILE A 4 -0.42 -8.51 -11.90
C ILE A 4 -1.72 -8.87 -12.63
N LYS A 5 -1.73 -8.83 -13.98
CA LYS A 5 -2.92 -9.08 -14.84
C LYS A 5 -4.19 -8.35 -14.38
N ILE A 6 -4.03 -7.17 -13.77
CA ILE A 6 -5.11 -6.28 -13.37
C ILE A 6 -4.87 -4.95 -14.06
N HIS A 7 -5.91 -4.43 -14.69
CA HIS A 7 -5.91 -3.04 -15.12
C HIS A 7 -6.11 -2.14 -13.90
N PHE A 8 -5.08 -1.43 -13.50
CA PHE A 8 -5.14 -0.45 -12.43
C PHE A 8 -4.36 0.79 -12.84
N GLU A 9 -5.07 1.91 -12.92
CA GLU A 9 -4.47 3.19 -13.27
C GLU A 9 -5.14 4.34 -12.52
N PHE A 10 -4.39 5.44 -12.43
CA PHE A 10 -4.91 6.76 -12.04
C PHE A 10 -5.03 7.61 -13.29
N PHE A 11 -6.17 8.25 -13.48
CA PHE A 11 -6.45 9.05 -14.67
C PHE A 11 -7.21 10.33 -14.33
N LYS A 12 -7.04 11.39 -15.12
CA LYS A 12 -7.84 12.61 -14.97
C LYS A 12 -9.15 12.46 -15.73
N SER A 13 -10.28 12.56 -15.03
CA SER A 13 -11.57 12.52 -15.69
C SER A 13 -11.85 13.81 -16.44
N LYS A 14 -12.14 13.67 -17.74
CA LYS A 14 -12.57 14.77 -18.61
C LYS A 14 -13.97 15.28 -18.23
N SER A 15 -14.83 14.45 -17.63
CA SER A 15 -16.19 14.80 -17.23
C SER A 15 -16.29 15.43 -15.84
N ASN A 16 -15.31 15.21 -14.95
CA ASN A 16 -15.31 15.76 -13.59
C ASN A 16 -14.37 16.97 -13.42
N GLY A 17 -14.21 17.78 -14.47
CA GLY A 17 -13.38 18.99 -14.42
C GLY A 17 -11.88 18.71 -14.21
N GLY A 18 -11.37 17.58 -14.72
CA GLY A 18 -9.95 17.24 -14.62
C GLY A 18 -9.50 16.64 -13.28
N LYS A 19 -10.46 16.29 -12.39
CA LYS A 19 -10.16 15.59 -11.13
C LYS A 19 -9.53 14.22 -11.38
N TRP A 20 -8.57 13.86 -10.53
CA TRP A 20 -8.00 12.51 -10.52
C TRP A 20 -9.05 11.50 -10.08
N ASN A 21 -9.15 10.42 -10.85
CA ASN A 21 -9.89 9.20 -10.55
C ASN A 21 -8.94 8.00 -10.65
N TRP A 22 -9.40 6.84 -10.20
CA TRP A 22 -8.66 5.58 -10.26
C TRP A 22 -9.57 4.45 -10.72
N THR A 23 -8.97 3.39 -11.25
CA THR A 23 -9.72 2.16 -11.57
C THR A 23 -10.22 1.52 -10.26
N SER A 24 -11.52 1.25 -10.17
CA SER A 24 -12.08 0.56 -9.01
C SER A 24 -11.60 -0.89 -8.97
N LEU A 25 -10.95 -1.28 -7.88
CA LEU A 25 -10.56 -2.66 -7.63
C LEU A 25 -11.68 -3.39 -6.90
N MET A 26 -12.10 -4.56 -7.37
CA MET A 26 -13.17 -5.35 -6.75
C MET A 26 -12.65 -6.71 -6.29
N GLY A 27 -13.17 -7.20 -5.16
CA GLY A 27 -12.95 -8.57 -4.67
C GLY A 27 -11.50 -9.06 -4.76
N SER A 28 -11.28 -10.05 -5.62
CA SER A 28 -9.97 -10.68 -5.88
C SER A 28 -8.89 -9.72 -6.32
N ASP A 29 -9.25 -8.62 -6.98
CA ASP A 29 -8.27 -7.71 -7.56
C ASP A 29 -7.60 -6.83 -6.51
N LYS A 30 -8.35 -6.45 -5.46
CA LYS A 30 -7.76 -5.80 -4.27
C LYS A 30 -6.68 -6.67 -3.64
N LYS A 31 -6.95 -7.98 -3.52
CA LYS A 31 -6.01 -8.95 -2.93
C LYS A 31 -4.75 -9.12 -3.78
N LYS A 32 -4.90 -9.27 -5.10
CA LYS A 32 -3.78 -9.39 -6.03
C LYS A 32 -2.89 -8.15 -6.04
N ILE A 33 -3.48 -6.95 -5.96
CA ILE A 33 -2.71 -5.70 -5.84
C ILE A 33 -1.99 -5.69 -4.49
N LEU A 34 -2.70 -5.93 -3.38
CA LEU A 34 -2.07 -5.94 -2.06
C LEU A 34 -0.88 -6.91 -1.97
N GLN A 35 -0.98 -8.07 -2.61
CA GLN A 35 0.07 -9.08 -2.63
C GLN A 35 1.27 -8.71 -3.52
N ASN A 36 1.02 -8.19 -4.73
CA ASN A 36 2.03 -8.13 -5.80
C ASN A 36 2.41 -6.72 -6.24
N PHE A 37 1.85 -5.68 -5.62
CA PHE A 37 2.15 -4.30 -6.00
C PHE A 37 3.65 -4.01 -5.86
N PRO A 38 4.33 -3.53 -6.92
CA PRO A 38 5.77 -3.33 -6.89
C PRO A 38 6.09 -1.99 -6.23
N ILE A 39 5.82 -1.91 -4.93
CA ILE A 39 5.93 -0.70 -4.09
C ILE A 39 7.32 -0.04 -4.23
N THR A 40 8.38 -0.83 -4.43
CA THR A 40 9.77 -0.39 -4.66
C THR A 40 9.95 0.46 -5.92
N GLN A 41 9.10 0.28 -6.94
CA GLN A 41 9.17 1.06 -8.18
C GLN A 41 8.54 2.45 -8.01
N PHE A 42 7.77 2.68 -6.94
CA PHE A 42 6.99 3.90 -6.74
C PHE A 42 7.49 4.77 -5.59
N ILE A 43 8.35 4.23 -4.73
CA ILE A 43 8.86 4.94 -3.57
C ILE A 43 10.37 4.98 -3.65
N SER A 44 10.92 6.18 -3.55
CA SER A 44 12.35 6.43 -3.49
C SER A 44 12.62 7.47 -2.42
N GLY A 45 13.63 7.24 -1.58
CA GLY A 45 14.07 8.19 -0.56
C GLY A 45 14.18 7.55 0.82
N LYS A 46 14.49 8.35 1.84
CA LYS A 46 14.87 7.90 3.20
C LYS A 46 13.86 6.97 3.91
N HIS A 47 12.62 6.91 3.43
CA HIS A 47 11.52 6.19 4.08
C HIS A 47 10.95 5.07 3.20
N ASP A 48 11.64 4.71 2.12
CA ASP A 48 11.22 3.63 1.24
C ASP A 48 11.15 2.30 1.98
N GLU A 49 12.10 1.99 2.85
CA GLU A 49 12.12 0.78 3.67
C GLU A 49 10.90 0.68 4.61
N ASP A 50 10.57 1.76 5.33
CA ASP A 50 9.44 1.78 6.26
C ASP A 50 8.10 1.59 5.54
N ILE A 51 7.90 2.28 4.41
CA ILE A 51 6.65 2.17 3.64
C ILE A 51 6.54 0.80 2.98
N GLN A 52 7.64 0.26 2.45
CA GLN A 52 7.68 -1.10 1.92
C GLN A 52 7.34 -2.12 3.01
N LYS A 53 7.92 -1.96 4.20
CA LYS A 53 7.66 -2.82 5.34
C LYS A 53 6.20 -2.73 5.78
N LEU A 54 5.63 -1.52 5.88
CA LEU A 54 4.21 -1.32 6.17
C LEU A 54 3.31 -2.02 5.15
N TRP A 55 3.61 -1.91 3.86
CA TRP A 55 2.85 -2.55 2.79
C TRP A 55 2.87 -4.08 2.92
N HIS A 56 4.06 -4.65 3.05
CA HIS A 56 4.24 -6.11 3.15
C HIS A 56 3.67 -6.69 4.44
N ASP A 57 3.87 -6.02 5.58
CA ASP A 57 3.37 -6.51 6.86
C ASP A 57 1.85 -6.38 6.96
N PHE A 58 1.24 -5.36 6.33
CA PHE A 58 -0.21 -5.28 6.22
C PHE A 58 -0.78 -6.49 5.46
N TYR A 59 -0.17 -6.88 4.33
CA TYR A 59 -0.58 -8.09 3.61
C TYR A 59 -0.47 -9.36 4.48
N LYS A 60 0.59 -9.50 5.28
CA LYS A 60 0.74 -10.62 6.22
C LYS A 60 -0.37 -10.64 7.28
N LEU A 61 -0.74 -9.49 7.83
CA LEU A 61 -1.87 -9.40 8.78
C LEU A 61 -3.19 -9.79 8.09
N TYR A 62 -3.44 -9.23 6.91
CA TYR A 62 -4.63 -9.51 6.12
C TYR A 62 -4.79 -11.00 5.77
N THR A 63 -3.69 -11.68 5.41
CA THR A 63 -3.75 -13.12 5.08
C THR A 63 -4.11 -14.01 6.27
N ILE A 64 -3.70 -13.65 7.50
CA ILE A 64 -4.11 -14.38 8.71
C ILE A 64 -5.59 -14.15 8.98
N LEU A 65 -6.07 -12.90 8.87
CA LEU A 65 -7.48 -12.55 9.10
C LEU A 65 -8.45 -13.20 8.10
N GLN A 66 -7.96 -13.61 6.94
CA GLN A 66 -8.76 -14.27 5.89
C GLN A 66 -8.83 -15.79 6.04
N LYS A 67 -8.14 -16.39 7.02
CA LYS A 67 -8.20 -17.85 7.22
C LYS A 67 -9.57 -18.26 7.79
N PRO A 68 -10.17 -19.35 7.30
CA PRO A 68 -11.42 -19.87 7.87
C PRO A 68 -11.24 -20.38 9.30
N PHE A 69 -10.03 -20.84 9.63
CA PHE A 69 -9.65 -21.30 10.97
C PHE A 69 -8.28 -20.74 11.33
N ILE A 70 -8.15 -20.27 12.57
CA ILE A 70 -6.93 -19.64 13.10
C ILE A 70 -6.55 -20.38 14.37
N THR A 71 -5.28 -20.75 14.49
CA THR A 71 -4.73 -21.40 15.69
C THR A 71 -4.39 -20.38 16.78
N ASN A 72 -4.33 -20.81 18.04
CA ASN A 72 -3.91 -19.94 19.15
C ASN A 72 -2.52 -19.32 18.93
N SER A 73 -1.60 -20.07 18.31
CA SER A 73 -0.27 -19.57 17.96
C SER A 73 -0.35 -18.43 16.93
N GLU A 74 -1.21 -18.56 15.92
CA GLU A 74 -1.43 -17.52 14.92
C GLU A 74 -2.14 -16.29 15.49
N ILE A 75 -3.05 -16.46 16.46
CA ILE A 75 -3.67 -15.34 17.18
C ILE A 75 -2.60 -14.55 17.95
N ASN A 76 -1.71 -15.25 18.66
CA ASN A 76 -0.62 -14.61 19.38
C ASN A 76 0.34 -13.88 18.42
N ASN A 77 0.68 -14.51 17.30
CA ASN A 77 1.51 -13.90 16.26
C ASN A 77 0.84 -12.68 15.64
N LEU A 78 -0.47 -12.75 15.34
CA LEU A 78 -1.26 -11.64 14.83
C LEU A 78 -1.22 -10.45 15.79
N LYS A 79 -1.39 -10.70 17.10
CA LYS A 79 -1.33 -9.66 18.14
C LYS A 79 0.03 -8.96 18.16
N ILE A 80 1.12 -9.72 18.08
CA ILE A 80 2.49 -9.16 18.07
C ILE A 80 2.71 -8.32 16.82
N LYS A 81 2.44 -8.89 15.63
CA LYS A 81 2.64 -8.21 14.35
C LYS A 81 1.75 -6.98 14.18
N ALA A 82 0.51 -7.02 14.68
CA ALA A 82 -0.38 -5.87 14.62
C ALA A 82 0.17 -4.70 15.44
N LYS A 83 0.74 -4.97 16.62
CA LYS A 83 1.40 -3.94 17.44
C LYS A 83 2.62 -3.36 16.73
N GLU A 84 3.48 -4.20 16.16
CA GLU A 84 4.66 -3.75 15.40
C GLU A 84 4.25 -2.89 14.21
N TRP A 85 3.23 -3.31 13.47
CA TRP A 85 2.70 -2.56 12.33
C TRP A 85 2.15 -1.20 12.75
N ILE A 86 1.34 -1.13 13.82
CA ILE A 86 0.80 0.13 14.35
C ILE A 86 1.93 1.05 14.83
N ASN A 87 2.93 0.50 15.53
CA ASN A 87 4.06 1.28 16.02
C ASN A 87 4.87 1.88 14.86
N LEU A 88 5.09 1.13 13.78
CA LEU A 88 5.75 1.62 12.58
C LEU A 88 4.90 2.66 11.85
N PHE A 89 3.58 2.43 11.74
CA PHE A 89 2.66 3.34 11.07
C PHE A 89 2.54 4.68 11.79
N CYS A 90 2.53 4.64 13.13
CA CYS A 90 2.46 5.82 13.98
C CYS A 90 3.82 6.45 14.27
N HIS A 91 4.92 5.92 13.73
CA HIS A 91 6.25 6.45 14.01
C HIS A 91 6.34 7.89 13.45
N PRO A 92 6.63 8.89 14.30
CA PRO A 92 6.71 10.27 13.85
C PRO A 92 7.88 10.44 12.88
N ASN A 93 7.65 11.15 11.77
CA ASN A 93 8.70 11.47 10.81
C ASN A 93 9.84 12.23 11.50
N GLN A 94 11.02 11.62 11.61
CA GLN A 94 12.24 12.29 12.09
C GLN A 94 12.91 13.15 11.00
N GLY A 95 12.14 13.65 10.02
CA GLY A 95 12.59 14.53 8.95
C GLY A 95 11.78 15.82 8.93
N GLN A 96 12.40 16.93 8.49
CA GLN A 96 11.71 18.21 8.31
C GLN A 96 10.37 18.01 7.61
N MET A 97 9.31 18.63 8.14
CA MET A 97 8.01 18.70 7.47
C MET A 97 8.25 19.06 6.00
N ASN A 98 7.84 18.17 5.09
CA ASN A 98 7.74 18.53 3.69
C ASN A 98 6.79 19.73 3.64
N SER A 99 7.35 20.90 3.36
CA SER A 99 6.55 22.05 2.94
C SER A 99 5.67 21.57 1.78
N PRO A 100 4.40 21.98 1.66
CA PRO A 100 3.41 21.44 0.70
C PRO A 100 3.84 21.49 -0.78
N LEU A 101 5.02 22.04 -1.08
CA LEU A 101 5.66 22.16 -2.38
C LEU A 101 6.59 20.98 -2.75
N GLN A 102 6.92 20.06 -1.83
CA GLN A 102 7.92 18.99 -2.08
C GLN A 102 7.34 17.61 -2.39
N VAL A 103 6.02 17.42 -2.35
CA VAL A 103 5.42 16.21 -2.93
C VAL A 103 5.44 16.38 -4.45
N LYS A 104 6.56 16.05 -5.09
CA LYS A 104 6.54 15.66 -6.49
C LYS A 104 5.74 14.36 -6.57
N VAL A 105 4.43 14.49 -6.71
CA VAL A 105 3.60 13.44 -7.30
C VAL A 105 4.13 13.29 -8.72
N VAL A 106 5.08 12.38 -8.91
CA VAL A 106 5.50 11.99 -10.26
C VAL A 106 4.24 11.45 -10.93
N PRO A 107 3.77 12.05 -12.03
CA PRO A 107 2.63 11.51 -12.76
C PRO A 107 3.00 10.08 -13.13
N ILE A 108 2.13 9.14 -12.77
CA ILE A 108 2.27 7.76 -13.20
C ILE A 108 1.99 7.78 -14.72
N ILE A 109 3.04 7.90 -15.53
CA ILE A 109 2.95 7.71 -16.98
C ILE A 109 3.12 6.21 -17.21
N VAL A 110 2.00 5.51 -17.40
CA VAL A 110 1.97 4.10 -17.78
C VAL A 110 1.96 4.05 -19.31
N ASN A 111 3.01 3.50 -19.92
CA ASN A 111 3.00 3.03 -21.31
C ASN A 111 2.71 1.52 -21.35
#